data_AF-A0A9E1JID5-F1
#
_entry.id   AF-A0A9E1JID5-F1
#
_cell.length_a   1.000
_cell.length_b   1.000
_cell.length_c   1.000
_cell.angle_alpha   90.00
_cell.angle_beta   90.00
_cell.angle_gamma   90.00
#
_symmetry.space_group_name_H-M   'P 1'
#
loop_
_entity.id
_entity.type
_entity.pdbx_description
1 polymer ?
#
loop_
_entity_poly.entity_id
_entity_poly.type
_entity_poly.pdbx_seq_one_letter_code
_entity_poly.pdbx_strand_id
1 'polypeptide(L)' 'MKFKDILQETQDQVLKGLILKVKNESMKKDMLWSELRSFLKDLKDYDQEVFKKVLSLITEKKYK' A
#
# COMPACT_ATOMS: atom_id res chain seq x y z
N MET A 1 -12.68 1.93 -5.60
CA MET A 1 -11.80 2.34 -4.49
C MET A 1 -10.41 2.57 -5.03
N LYS A 2 -9.74 3.64 -4.58
CA LYS A 2 -8.40 4.08 -4.98
C LYS A 2 -7.54 4.30 -3.74
N PHE A 3 -6.22 4.45 -3.93
CA PHE A 3 -5.32 4.80 -2.82
C PHE A 3 -5.74 6.08 -2.09
N LYS A 4 -6.29 7.07 -2.82
CA LYS A 4 -6.77 8.32 -2.23
C LYS A 4 -7.90 8.09 -1.22
N ASP A 5 -8.83 7.19 -1.53
CA ASP A 5 -9.99 6.89 -0.67
C ASP A 5 -9.50 6.30 0.66
N ILE A 6 -8.60 5.30 0.59
CA ILE A 6 -7.98 4.66 1.77
C ILE A 6 -7.24 5.70 2.63
N LEU A 7 -6.47 6.60 2.00
CA LEU A 7 -5.72 7.64 2.70
C LEU A 7 -6.61 8.70 3.36
N GLN A 8 -7.77 9.02 2.77
CA GLN A 8 -8.73 9.96 3.35
C GLN A 8 -9.42 9.37 4.58
N GLU A 9 -9.73 8.07 4.55
CA GLU A 9 -10.35 7.35 5.66
C GLU A 9 -9.37 7.06 6.81
N THR A 10 -8.06 6.94 6.52
CA THR A 10 -7.05 6.63 7.53
C THR A 10 -6.70 7.85 8.38
N GLN A 11 -7.02 7.85 9.68
CA GLN A 11 -6.63 8.93 10.59
C GLN A 11 -5.23 8.75 11.19
N ASP A 12 -4.80 7.50 11.35
CA ASP A 12 -3.48 7.14 11.87
C ASP A 12 -2.37 7.57 10.90
N GLN A 13 -1.45 8.42 11.38
CA GLN A 13 -0.35 8.96 10.59
C GLN A 13 0.72 7.90 10.25
N VAL A 14 0.94 6.92 11.13
CA VAL A 14 1.87 5.83 10.89
C VAL A 14 1.32 4.94 9.78
N LEU A 15 0.04 4.57 9.87
CA LEU A 15 -0.63 3.76 8.83
C LEU A 15 -0.66 4.48 7.49
N LYS A 16 -0.94 5.79 7.47
CA LYS A 16 -0.81 6.65 6.27
C LYS A 16 0.59 6.57 5.66
N GLY A 17 1.62 6.65 6.49
CA GLY A 17 3.02 6.52 6.06
C GLY A 17 3.30 5.17 5.40
N LEU A 18 2.83 4.08 5.99
CA LEU A 18 2.97 2.72 5.44
C LEU A 18 2.25 2.57 4.09
N ILE A 19 0.99 3.04 3.99
CA ILE A 19 0.23 3.02 2.73
C ILE A 19 0.96 3.79 1.63
N LEU A 20 1.44 5.00 1.93
CA LEU A 20 2.17 5.83 0.97
C LEU A 20 3.48 5.19 0.52
N LYS A 21 4.22 4.58 1.46
CA LYS A 21 5.46 3.86 1.15
C LYS A 21 5.20 2.73 0.16
N VAL A 22 4.24 1.85 0.46
CA VAL A 22 3.84 0.74 -0.43
C VAL A 22 3.43 1.26 -1.81
N LYS A 23 2.59 2.31 -1.87
CA LYS A 23 2.18 2.94 -3.13
C LYS A 23 3.38 3.39 -3.95
N ASN A 24 4.25 4.21 -3.38
CA ASN A 24 5.37 4.82 -4.10
C ASN A 24 6.35 3.76 -4.61
N GLU A 25 6.66 2.79 -3.75
CA GLU A 25 7.54 1.67 -4.06
C GLU A 25 6.96 0.80 -5.19
N SER A 26 5.66 0.50 -5.17
CA SER A 26 4.98 -0.27 -6.22
C SER A 26 4.90 0.42 -7.59
N MET A 27 5.10 1.74 -7.65
CA MET A 27 5.07 2.52 -8.89
C MET A 27 6.45 2.65 -9.56
N LYS A 28 7.53 2.25 -8.88
CA LYS A 28 8.87 2.27 -9.48
C LYS A 28 8.96 1.24 -10.61
N LYS A 29 9.54 1.63 -11.74
CA LYS A 29 9.64 0.79 -12.95
C LYS A 29 10.39 -0.52 -12.72
N ASP A 30 11.42 -0.47 -11.88
CA ASP A 30 12.33 -1.60 -11.64
C ASP A 30 12.06 -2.31 -10.30
N MET A 31 10.92 -2.04 -9.67
CA MET A 31 10.58 -2.65 -8.39
C MET A 31 10.29 -4.15 -8.55
N LEU A 32 11.06 -4.99 -7.85
CA LEU A 32 10.81 -6.42 -7.80
C LEU A 32 9.72 -6.76 -6.77
N TRP A 33 8.93 -7.79 -7.06
CA TRP A 33 7.89 -8.25 -6.14
C TRP A 33 8.47 -8.72 -4.79
N SER A 34 9.65 -9.31 -4.80
CA SER A 34 10.39 -9.73 -3.60
C SER A 34 10.76 -8.55 -2.70
N GLU A 35 11.12 -7.41 -3.27
CA GLU A 35 11.48 -6.20 -2.55
C GLU A 35 10.22 -5.54 -1.96
N LEU A 36 9.18 -5.40 -2.79
CA LEU A 36 7.89 -4.83 -2.36
C LEU A 36 7.20 -5.67 -1.28
N ARG A 37 7.48 -6.98 -1.22
CA ARG A 37 6.97 -7.88 -0.18
C ARG A 37 7.33 -7.42 1.24
N SER A 38 8.49 -6.79 1.43
CA SER A 38 8.90 -6.26 2.74
C SER A 38 7.95 -5.16 3.21
N PHE A 39 7.69 -4.15 2.37
CA PHE A 39 6.75 -3.06 2.68
C PHE A 39 5.31 -3.55 2.85
N LEU A 40 4.90 -4.54 2.07
CA LEU A 40 3.59 -5.17 2.22
C LEU A 40 3.45 -5.94 3.52
N LYS A 41 4.52 -6.56 4.00
CA LYS A 41 4.54 -7.24 5.30
C LYS A 41 4.38 -6.21 6.43
N ASP A 42 5.14 -5.11 6.39
CA ASP A 42 5.01 -4.04 7.40
C ASP A 42 3.58 -3.50 7.45
N LEU A 43 2.96 -3.27 6.29
CA LEU A 43 1.57 -2.82 6.22
C LEU A 43 0.59 -3.86 6.77
N LYS A 44 0.78 -5.14 6.46
CA LYS A 44 -0.05 -6.25 6.95
C LYS A 44 0.04 -6.42 8.46
N ASP A 45 1.25 -6.33 9.00
CA ASP A 45 1.52 -6.51 10.42
C ASP A 45 0.95 -5.34 11.23
N TYR A 46 0.86 -4.14 10.64
CA TYR A 46 0.21 -2.98 11.25
C TYR A 46 -1.32 -3.02 11.13
N ASP A 47 -1.85 -3.25 9.93
CA ASP A 47 -3.29 -3.31 9.66
C ASP A 47 -3.61 -4.28 8.51
N GLN A 48 -4.19 -5.42 8.87
CA GLN A 48 -4.51 -6.48 7.93
C GLN A 48 -5.63 -6.09 6.93
N GLU A 49 -6.58 -5.25 7.34
CA GLU A 49 -7.70 -4.86 6.48
C GLU A 49 -7.24 -3.87 5.41
N VAL A 50 -6.50 -2.85 5.82
CA VAL A 50 -5.88 -1.89 4.91
C VAL A 50 -4.91 -2.59 3.97
N PHE A 51 -4.11 -3.54 4.47
CA PHE A 51 -3.26 -4.37 3.62
C PHE A 51 -4.04 -5.07 2.50
N LYS A 52 -5.16 -5.73 2.80
CA LYS A 52 -5.98 -6.41 1.77
C LYS A 52 -6.46 -5.43 0.70
N LYS A 53 -6.93 -4.25 1.13
CA LYS A 53 -7.39 -3.18 0.22
C LYS A 53 -6.25 -2.70 -0.67
N VAL A 54 -5.09 -2.39 -0.09
CA VAL A 54 -3.90 -1.91 -0.82
C VAL A 54 -3.35 -2.97 -1.77
N LEU A 55 -3.28 -4.23 -1.36
CA LEU A 55 -2.79 -5.33 -2.20
C LEU A 55 -3.62 -5.48 -3.47
N SER A 56 -4.96 -5.46 -3.36
CA SER A 56 -5.85 -5.51 -4.53
C SER A 56 -5.57 -4.38 -5.52
N LEU A 57 -5.36 -3.14 -5.02
CA LEU A 57 -5.02 -2.01 -5.88
C LEU A 57 -3.70 -2.18 -6.61
N ILE A 58 -2.67 -2.73 -5.96
CA ILE A 58 -1.36 -2.98 -6.58
C ILE A 58 -1.47 -4.06 -7.65
N THR A 59 -2.13 -5.19 -7.33
CA THR A 59 -2.28 -6.30 -8.28
C THR A 59 -3.11 -5.91 -9.51
N GLU A 60 -4.09 -5.03 -9.33
CA GLU A 60 -4.93 -4.50 -10.41
C GLU A 60 -4.30 -3.27 -11.11
N LYS A 61 -3.12 -2.81 -10.66
CA LYS A 61 -2.43 -1.59 -11.10
C LYS A 61 -3.31 -0.34 -11.05
N LYS A 62 -4.22 -0.26 -10.07
CA LYS A 62 -5.16 0.86 -9.85
C LYS A 62 -4.52 1.97 -9.01
N TYR A 63 -3.54 2.66 -9.59
CA TYR A 63 -2.82 3.75 -8.94
C TYR A 63 -3.43 5.16 -9.13
N LYS A 64 -4.34 5.30 -10.11
CA LYS A 64 -5.03 6.56 -10.49
C LYS A 64 -6.28 6.82 -9.66
#